data_AF-A0A0K8RKV4-F1
#
_entry.id   AF-A0A0K8RKV4-F1
#
_cell.length_a   1.000
_cell.length_b   1.000
_cell.length_c   1.000
_cell.angle_alpha   90.00
_cell.angle_beta   90.00
_cell.angle_gamma   90.00
#
_symmetry.space_group_name_H-M   'P 1'
#
loop_
_entity.id
_entity.type
_entity.pdbx_description
1 polymer ?
#
loop_
_entity_poly.entity_id
_entity_poly.type
_entity_poly.pdbx_seq_one_letter_code
_entity_poly.pdbx_strand_id
1 'polypeptide(L)'
;MPHFSGYAYLSKVCTVFKVGMAEDEPKSYDGVHLFSHEIAHLLGCAHDEDPPDGTMPGHPGSQNCPWNDGYIMSYVINFKNHFKFSPCCVSSIRFVAKERKCLYEVNAKNPVENLKSLPGFRISPTSFCQFMHPLYRGVHSDKKAGLSDCIQTCRTAKNRRGGYKSWTHAAIDGVPCDNKNRRKACINGRCTLLKSMPERTYRE
;
A
#
# COMPACT_ATOMS: atom_id res chain seq x y z
N MET A 1 2.26 3.56 17.90
CA MET A 1 2.24 3.64 16.43
C MET A 1 1.87 5.08 16.10
N PRO A 2 2.58 5.81 15.22
CA PRO A 2 1.96 7.01 14.67
C PRO A 2 0.76 6.54 13.83
N HIS A 3 -0.37 7.19 14.02
CA HIS A 3 -1.58 6.97 13.25
C HIS A 3 -1.30 7.40 11.81
N PHE A 4 -1.25 6.46 10.87
CA PHE A 4 -1.36 6.82 9.46
C PHE A 4 -2.69 7.53 9.28
N SER A 5 -2.65 8.85 9.07
CA SER A 5 -3.85 9.69 9.02
C SER A 5 -4.28 9.83 7.56
N GLY A 6 -5.41 9.22 7.25
CA GLY A 6 -6.10 9.40 5.98
C GLY A 6 -7.56 9.78 6.23
N TYR A 7 -8.15 10.49 5.26
CA TYR A 7 -9.56 10.80 5.29
C TYR A 7 -10.10 11.01 3.88
N ALA A 8 -11.22 10.39 3.56
CA ALA A 8 -11.96 10.62 2.34
C ALA A 8 -13.47 10.48 2.56
N TYR A 9 -14.24 11.20 1.76
CA TYR A 9 -15.69 11.04 1.79
C TYR A 9 -16.14 9.75 1.10
N LEU A 10 -17.01 8.98 1.75
CA LEU A 10 -17.51 7.74 1.19
C LEU A 10 -18.48 7.97 0.00
N SER A 11 -18.24 7.27 -1.10
CA SER A 11 -19.11 7.25 -2.30
C SER A 11 -19.30 8.62 -2.99
N LYS A 12 -18.39 9.57 -2.75
CA LYS A 12 -18.50 10.97 -3.25
C LYS A 12 -17.72 11.24 -4.53
N VAL A 13 -17.20 10.20 -5.19
CA VAL A 13 -16.66 10.35 -6.54
C VAL A 13 -17.69 11.02 -7.47
N CYS A 14 -17.20 11.85 -8.40
CA CYS A 14 -18.01 12.70 -9.29
C CYS A 14 -18.89 13.76 -8.62
N THR A 15 -18.69 14.08 -7.34
CA THR A 15 -19.43 15.17 -6.66
C THR A 15 -18.52 16.35 -6.34
N VAL A 16 -19.02 17.38 -5.65
CA VAL A 16 -18.18 18.44 -5.07
C VAL A 16 -17.35 17.95 -3.87
N PHE A 17 -17.74 16.83 -3.25
CA PHE A 17 -17.06 16.20 -2.12
C PHE A 17 -16.09 15.09 -2.56
N LYS A 18 -15.60 15.13 -3.81
CA LYS A 18 -14.58 14.19 -4.33
C LYS A 18 -13.18 14.46 -3.76
N VAL A 19 -13.08 14.51 -2.44
CA VAL A 19 -11.90 14.95 -1.69
C VAL A 19 -11.44 13.82 -0.77
N GLY A 20 -10.14 13.56 -0.82
CA GLY A 20 -9.44 12.68 0.11
C GLY A 20 -8.05 13.23 0.42
N MET A 21 -7.49 12.83 1.56
CA MET A 21 -6.15 13.16 2.02
C MET A 21 -5.50 11.93 2.62
N ALA A 22 -4.20 11.76 2.38
CA ALA A 22 -3.40 10.66 2.93
C ALA A 22 -2.03 11.22 3.33
N GLU A 23 -1.55 10.79 4.49
CA GLU A 23 -0.19 11.06 4.95
C GLU A 23 0.82 10.08 4.32
N ASP A 24 2.00 10.58 3.97
CA ASP A 24 3.11 9.78 3.44
C ASP A 24 4.39 10.10 4.23
N GLU A 25 5.20 9.08 4.50
CA GLU A 25 6.55 9.27 4.98
C GLU A 25 7.46 9.56 3.78
N PRO A 26 8.03 10.77 3.66
CA PRO A 26 8.72 11.20 2.45
C PRO A 26 9.79 10.20 1.98
N LYS A 27 9.78 9.91 0.67
CA LYS A 27 10.71 9.00 -0.02
C LYS A 27 10.54 7.52 0.34
N SER A 28 9.63 7.14 1.22
CA SER A 28 9.39 5.72 1.56
C SER A 28 8.49 5.02 0.54
N TYR A 29 7.59 5.77 -0.12
CA TYR A 29 6.47 5.25 -0.92
C TYR A 29 5.44 4.46 -0.09
N ASP A 30 5.50 4.54 1.23
CA ASP A 30 4.61 3.82 2.14
C ASP A 30 3.17 4.35 2.06
N GLY A 31 3.02 5.67 1.87
CA GLY A 31 1.72 6.32 1.71
C GLY A 31 0.94 5.92 0.46
N VAL A 32 1.51 5.15 -0.47
CA VAL A 32 0.79 4.63 -1.65
C VAL A 32 -0.35 3.69 -1.24
N HIS A 33 -0.15 2.89 -0.19
CA HIS A 33 -1.18 2.00 0.35
C HIS A 33 -2.34 2.82 0.93
N LEU A 34 -2.03 3.78 1.81
CA LEU A 34 -3.01 4.66 2.41
C LEU A 34 -3.74 5.50 1.36
N PHE A 35 -3.03 6.08 0.40
CA PHE A 35 -3.65 6.81 -0.71
C PHE A 35 -4.66 5.93 -1.47
N SER A 36 -4.32 4.67 -1.72
CA SER A 36 -5.22 3.72 -2.37
C SER A 36 -6.46 3.38 -1.52
N HIS A 37 -6.31 3.32 -0.20
CA HIS A 37 -7.42 3.18 0.76
C HIS A 37 -8.39 4.37 0.66
N GLU A 38 -7.87 5.60 0.68
CA GLU A 38 -8.71 6.81 0.61
C GLU A 38 -9.40 6.98 -0.75
N ILE A 39 -8.73 6.61 -1.85
CA ILE A 39 -9.36 6.55 -3.17
C ILE A 39 -10.49 5.50 -3.18
N ALA A 40 -10.32 4.36 -2.51
CA ALA A 40 -11.35 3.34 -2.43
C ALA A 40 -12.58 3.81 -1.65
N HIS A 41 -12.42 4.60 -0.59
CA HIS A 41 -13.53 5.29 0.07
C HIS A 41 -14.31 6.18 -0.90
N LEU A 42 -13.64 7.04 -1.68
CA LEU A 42 -14.31 7.89 -2.69
C LEU A 42 -15.15 7.06 -3.69
N LEU A 43 -14.64 5.88 -4.05
CA LEU A 43 -15.27 4.93 -4.96
C LEU A 43 -16.34 4.04 -4.31
N GLY A 44 -16.56 4.14 -2.99
CA GLY A 44 -17.68 3.50 -2.30
C GLY A 44 -17.30 2.39 -1.32
N CYS A 45 -16.02 2.09 -1.13
CA CYS A 45 -15.65 1.08 -0.13
C CYS A 45 -15.79 1.66 1.27
N ALA A 46 -16.75 1.19 2.05
CA ALA A 46 -16.71 1.33 3.51
C ALA A 46 -15.59 0.45 4.06
N HIS A 47 -15.19 0.66 5.32
CA HIS A 47 -14.29 -0.30 5.96
C HIS A 47 -14.89 -1.70 5.97
N ASP A 48 -14.05 -2.74 5.99
CA ASP A 48 -14.55 -4.11 6.11
C ASP A 48 -15.38 -4.27 7.41
N GLU A 49 -16.45 -5.07 7.40
CA GLU A 49 -17.49 -5.16 8.46
C GLU A 49 -18.45 -3.95 8.60
N ASP A 50 -18.16 -2.80 8.02
CA ASP A 50 -19.05 -1.64 8.15
C ASP A 50 -20.34 -1.78 7.31
N PRO A 51 -21.48 -1.27 7.82
CA PRO A 51 -22.70 -1.11 7.02
C PRO A 51 -22.53 -0.03 5.94
N PRO A 52 -23.44 0.01 4.93
CA PRO A 52 -23.49 1.18 4.05
C PRO A 52 -23.82 2.46 4.84
N ASP A 53 -23.29 3.60 4.39
CA ASP A 53 -23.42 4.91 5.07
C ASP A 53 -24.81 5.56 4.96
N GLY A 54 -25.75 4.90 4.28
CA GLY A 54 -27.10 5.39 4.04
C GLY A 54 -27.20 6.54 3.03
N THR A 55 -26.10 6.99 2.42
CA THR A 55 -26.12 8.12 1.47
C THR A 55 -26.46 7.70 0.03
N MET A 56 -26.41 6.40 -0.26
CA MET A 56 -26.83 5.81 -1.53
C MET A 56 -27.76 4.61 -1.28
N PRO A 57 -29.08 4.75 -1.54
CA PRO A 57 -30.02 3.64 -1.41
C PRO A 57 -29.59 2.41 -2.23
N GLY A 58 -29.59 1.23 -1.61
CA GLY A 58 -29.19 -0.03 -2.25
C GLY A 58 -27.68 -0.30 -2.27
N HIS A 59 -26.85 0.57 -1.69
CA HIS A 59 -25.42 0.32 -1.58
C HIS A 59 -25.13 -0.95 -0.74
N PRO A 60 -24.26 -1.87 -1.21
CA PRO A 60 -24.09 -3.18 -0.56
C PRO A 60 -23.36 -3.13 0.79
N GLY A 61 -22.55 -2.10 1.02
CA GLY A 61 -21.71 -1.99 2.23
C GLY A 61 -20.63 -3.07 2.29
N SER A 62 -20.12 -3.34 3.49
CA SER A 62 -18.97 -4.22 3.69
C SER A 62 -19.14 -5.23 4.83
N GLN A 63 -20.34 -5.36 5.40
CA GLN A 63 -20.65 -6.22 6.56
C GLN A 63 -20.26 -7.69 6.40
N ASN A 64 -20.22 -8.21 5.16
CA ASN A 64 -19.90 -9.60 4.87
C ASN A 64 -18.40 -9.87 4.64
N CYS A 65 -17.55 -8.85 4.75
CA CYS A 65 -16.10 -8.96 4.63
C CYS A 65 -15.48 -8.80 6.02
N PRO A 66 -14.90 -9.84 6.61
CA PRO A 66 -14.33 -9.78 7.96
C PRO A 66 -13.16 -8.79 8.04
N TRP A 67 -13.13 -7.97 9.09
CA TRP A 67 -12.10 -6.97 9.34
C TRP A 67 -10.71 -7.62 9.48
N ASN A 68 -10.68 -8.79 10.11
CA ASN A 68 -9.46 -9.54 10.35
C ASN A 68 -8.88 -10.25 9.11
N ASP A 69 -9.58 -10.26 7.98
CA ASP A 69 -8.98 -10.72 6.72
C ASP A 69 -7.86 -9.80 6.25
N GLY A 70 -7.83 -8.55 6.72
CA GLY A 70 -6.75 -7.57 6.50
C GLY A 70 -6.57 -7.18 5.03
N TYR A 71 -7.68 -7.02 4.32
CA TYR A 71 -7.71 -6.33 3.03
C TYR A 71 -7.44 -4.83 3.23
N ILE A 72 -7.25 -4.10 2.13
CA ILE A 72 -6.85 -2.69 2.15
C ILE A 72 -7.76 -1.79 2.99
N MET A 73 -9.05 -2.15 3.16
CA MET A 73 -10.03 -1.38 3.95
C MET A 73 -10.04 -1.73 5.44
N SER A 74 -9.03 -2.45 5.94
CA SER A 74 -8.82 -2.78 7.35
C SER A 74 -7.45 -2.30 7.83
N TYR A 75 -7.36 -1.91 9.11
CA TYR A 75 -6.08 -1.58 9.74
C TYR A 75 -5.28 -2.81 10.20
N VAL A 76 -5.85 -4.02 10.06
CA VAL A 76 -5.15 -5.27 10.38
C VAL A 76 -4.13 -5.57 9.29
N ILE A 77 -2.85 -5.60 9.68
CA ILE A 77 -1.78 -6.00 8.78
C ILE A 77 -1.82 -7.51 8.58
N ASN A 78 -2.43 -7.93 7.46
CA ASN A 78 -2.32 -9.27 6.92
C ASN A 78 -1.63 -9.20 5.55
N PHE A 79 -0.31 -9.42 5.49
CA PHE A 79 0.48 -9.26 4.26
C PHE A 79 -0.04 -10.08 3.05
N LYS A 80 -0.83 -11.14 3.28
CA LYS A 80 -1.48 -11.91 2.20
C LYS A 80 -2.55 -11.11 1.45
N ASN A 81 -3.28 -10.24 2.15
CA ASN A 81 -4.42 -9.48 1.64
C ASN A 81 -4.22 -7.97 1.65
N HIS A 82 -3.16 -7.48 2.32
CA HIS A 82 -2.86 -6.07 2.54
C HIS A 82 -2.97 -5.18 1.29
N PHE A 83 -2.57 -5.71 0.12
CA PHE A 83 -2.60 -5.01 -1.17
C PHE A 83 -3.80 -5.36 -2.06
N LYS A 84 -4.88 -5.90 -1.49
CA LYS A 84 -6.07 -6.34 -2.23
C LYS A 84 -7.31 -5.63 -1.73
N PHE A 85 -8.25 -5.43 -2.63
CA PHE A 85 -9.62 -5.08 -2.29
C PHE A 85 -10.39 -6.35 -1.88
N SER A 86 -11.19 -6.24 -0.82
CA SER A 86 -12.13 -7.30 -0.44
C SER A 86 -13.23 -7.46 -1.49
N PRO A 87 -13.90 -8.62 -1.59
CA PRO A 87 -15.05 -8.79 -2.48
C PRO A 87 -16.17 -7.76 -2.25
N CYS A 88 -16.34 -7.29 -1.01
CA CYS A 88 -17.32 -6.25 -0.67
C CYS A 88 -16.90 -4.91 -1.25
N CYS A 89 -15.64 -4.48 -1.05
CA CYS A 89 -15.12 -3.26 -1.65
C CYS A 89 -15.25 -3.29 -3.18
N VAL A 90 -14.90 -4.40 -3.85
CA VAL A 90 -15.08 -4.55 -5.30
C VAL A 90 -16.56 -4.41 -5.71
N SER A 91 -17.48 -4.95 -4.91
CA SER A 91 -18.93 -4.85 -5.17
C SER A 91 -19.45 -3.42 -5.00
N SER A 92 -18.99 -2.72 -3.97
CA SER A 92 -19.30 -1.31 -3.72
C SER A 92 -18.77 -0.39 -4.83
N ILE A 93 -17.52 -0.60 -5.28
CA ILE A 93 -16.95 0.14 -6.42
C ILE A 93 -17.83 -0.06 -7.67
N ARG A 94 -18.23 -1.31 -7.97
CA ARG A 94 -19.12 -1.58 -9.11
C ARG A 94 -20.48 -0.92 -8.97
N PHE A 95 -21.03 -0.88 -7.76
CA PHE A 95 -22.30 -0.21 -7.48
C PHE A 95 -22.19 1.30 -7.74
N VAL A 96 -21.23 1.98 -7.10
CA VAL A 96 -21.02 3.42 -7.28
C VAL A 96 -20.66 3.75 -8.72
N ALA A 97 -19.79 2.97 -9.37
CA ALA A 97 -19.38 3.23 -10.75
C ALA A 97 -20.57 3.19 -11.73
N LYS A 98 -21.57 2.33 -11.53
CA LYS A 98 -22.78 2.32 -12.37
C LYS A 98 -23.59 3.61 -12.28
N GLU A 99 -23.61 4.22 -11.10
CA GLU A 99 -24.37 5.45 -10.80
C GLU A 99 -23.62 6.75 -11.15
N ARG A 100 -22.37 6.65 -11.63
CA ARG A 100 -21.45 7.80 -11.75
C ARG A 100 -20.83 7.90 -13.15
N LYS A 101 -21.56 8.54 -14.07
CA LYS A 101 -21.15 8.72 -15.48
C LYS A 101 -19.75 9.32 -15.68
N CYS A 102 -19.31 10.22 -14.79
CA CYS A 102 -18.02 10.90 -14.96
C CYS A 102 -16.81 9.94 -14.95
N LEU A 103 -16.96 8.73 -14.41
CA LEU A 103 -15.90 7.72 -14.41
C LEU A 103 -15.67 7.08 -15.78
N TYR A 104 -16.58 7.28 -16.74
CA TYR A 104 -16.47 6.74 -18.09
C TYR A 104 -16.05 7.79 -19.12
N GLU A 105 -15.82 9.03 -18.68
CA GLU A 105 -15.40 10.13 -19.54
C GLU A 105 -13.93 10.46 -19.29
N VAL A 106 -13.10 10.38 -20.33
CA VAL A 106 -11.70 10.81 -20.25
C VAL A 106 -11.63 12.31 -20.54
N ASN A 107 -11.53 13.11 -19.48
CA ASN A 107 -11.45 14.58 -19.56
C ASN A 107 -10.11 15.14 -19.03
N ALA A 108 -9.13 14.27 -18.79
CA ALA A 108 -7.80 14.66 -18.33
C ALA A 108 -7.06 15.43 -19.44
N LYS A 109 -6.71 16.70 -19.16
CA LYS A 109 -5.94 17.53 -20.11
C LYS A 109 -4.47 17.13 -20.22
N ASN A 110 -3.90 16.69 -19.10
CA ASN A 110 -2.50 16.28 -19.01
C ASN A 110 -2.47 14.85 -18.45
N PRO A 111 -2.12 13.84 -19.26
CA PRO A 111 -1.92 12.50 -18.74
C PRO A 111 -0.72 12.50 -17.78
N VAL A 112 -0.82 11.75 -16.69
CA VAL A 112 0.33 11.50 -15.81
C VAL A 112 1.31 10.62 -16.57
N GLU A 113 2.58 11.01 -16.61
CA GLU A 113 3.61 10.17 -17.21
C GLU A 113 3.70 8.82 -16.50
N ASN A 114 3.80 7.75 -17.28
CA ASN A 114 4.01 6.42 -16.71
C ASN A 114 5.33 6.38 -15.94
N LEU A 115 5.31 5.76 -14.76
CA LEU A 115 6.51 5.48 -14.00
C LEU A 115 7.48 4.64 -14.84
N LYS A 116 8.68 5.19 -15.07
CA LYS A 116 9.75 4.51 -15.83
C LYS A 116 10.36 3.31 -15.06
N SER A 117 10.19 3.27 -13.74
CA SER A 117 10.67 2.17 -12.90
C SER A 117 9.92 2.12 -11.57
N LEU A 118 9.83 0.92 -10.98
CA LEU A 118 9.21 0.69 -9.67
C LEU A 118 10.09 1.24 -8.54
N PRO A 119 9.51 1.64 -7.38
CA PRO A 119 10.24 2.27 -6.29
C PRO A 119 11.45 1.47 -5.78
N GLY A 120 11.33 0.15 -5.72
CA GLY A 120 12.39 -0.76 -5.28
C GLY A 120 13.60 -0.83 -6.20
N PHE A 121 13.54 -0.27 -7.42
CA PHE A 121 14.73 -0.05 -8.27
C PHE A 121 15.49 1.22 -7.91
N ARG A 122 14.84 2.17 -7.21
CA ARG A 122 15.40 3.47 -6.85
C ARG A 122 15.82 3.56 -5.40
N ILE A 123 15.09 2.86 -4.54
CA ILE A 123 15.31 2.86 -3.09
C ILE A 123 15.76 1.48 -2.65
N SER A 124 16.82 1.48 -1.86
CA SER A 124 17.35 0.27 -1.29
C SER A 124 16.54 -0.16 -0.05
N PRO A 125 16.41 -1.47 0.24
CA PRO A 125 15.82 -1.98 1.48
C PRO A 125 16.30 -1.27 2.75
N THR A 126 17.59 -0.94 2.84
CA THR A 126 18.20 -0.20 3.95
C THR A 126 17.73 1.25 4.00
N SER A 127 17.73 1.96 2.85
CA SER A 127 17.23 3.34 2.79
C SER A 127 15.74 3.41 3.13
N PHE A 128 14.94 2.47 2.65
CA PHE A 128 13.53 2.35 3.05
C PHE A 128 13.39 2.27 4.58
N CYS A 129 14.14 1.37 5.23
CA CYS A 129 14.13 1.26 6.69
C CYS A 129 14.57 2.56 7.40
N GLN A 130 15.51 3.32 6.83
CA GLN A 130 15.96 4.59 7.39
C GLN A 130 14.90 5.69 7.25
N PHE A 131 14.18 5.72 6.12
CA PHE A 131 13.07 6.65 5.91
C PHE A 131 11.89 6.33 6.84
N MET A 132 11.55 5.06 7.04
CA MET A 132 10.46 4.65 7.92
C MET A 132 10.75 4.84 9.42
N HIS A 133 12.03 4.93 9.80
CA HIS A 133 12.45 5.02 11.21
C HIS A 133 13.49 6.14 11.43
N PRO A 134 13.18 7.39 11.06
CA PRO A 134 14.17 8.47 11.01
C PRO A 134 14.69 8.86 12.40
N LEU A 135 13.92 8.57 13.46
CA LEU A 135 14.29 8.83 14.85
C LEU A 135 15.33 7.85 15.42
N TYR A 136 15.63 6.77 14.70
CA TYR A 136 16.53 5.71 15.17
C TYR A 136 17.85 5.70 14.40
N ARG A 137 18.97 5.73 15.12
CA ARG A 137 20.31 5.66 14.51
C ARG A 137 20.66 4.23 14.12
N GLY A 138 21.35 4.09 12.99
CA GLY A 138 21.89 2.80 12.53
C GLY A 138 20.80 1.79 12.13
N VAL A 139 19.63 2.27 11.72
CA VAL A 139 18.58 1.42 11.16
C VAL A 139 19.03 0.88 9.80
N HIS A 140 18.78 -0.41 9.58
CA HIS A 140 19.09 -1.09 8.34
C HIS A 140 18.13 -2.26 8.09
N SER A 141 18.14 -2.75 6.84
CA SER A 141 17.48 -3.99 6.45
C SER A 141 18.13 -5.19 7.15
N ASP A 142 17.33 -6.04 7.79
CA ASP A 142 17.83 -7.28 8.38
C ASP A 142 18.00 -8.37 7.31
N LYS A 143 19.16 -8.39 6.65
CA LYS A 143 19.50 -9.38 5.62
C LYS A 143 19.39 -10.83 6.13
N LYS A 144 19.50 -11.07 7.44
CA LYS A 144 19.36 -12.42 8.03
C LYS A 144 17.92 -12.90 8.10
N ALA A 145 16.98 -11.99 8.36
CA ALA A 145 15.55 -12.29 8.31
C ALA A 145 15.11 -12.59 6.86
N GLY A 146 15.81 -12.01 5.88
CA GLY A 146 15.49 -12.15 4.46
C GLY A 146 14.19 -11.43 4.09
N LEU A 147 13.66 -11.76 2.91
CA LEU A 147 12.36 -11.27 2.43
C LEU A 147 11.44 -12.47 2.15
N SER A 148 10.99 -13.16 3.19
CA SER A 148 9.92 -14.16 3.01
C SER A 148 8.62 -13.44 2.67
N ASP A 149 7.94 -13.88 1.61
CA ASP A 149 6.67 -13.31 1.15
C ASP A 149 6.68 -11.78 1.01
N CYS A 150 7.82 -11.22 0.58
CA CYS A 150 7.98 -9.78 0.43
C CYS A 150 7.72 -8.97 1.70
N ILE A 151 8.03 -9.56 2.85
CA ILE A 151 8.03 -8.88 4.15
C ILE A 151 9.47 -8.43 4.44
N GLN A 152 9.63 -7.13 4.60
CA GLN A 152 10.89 -6.46 4.88
C GLN A 152 11.04 -6.28 6.39
N THR A 153 12.13 -6.80 6.97
CA THR A 153 12.46 -6.56 8.38
C THR A 153 13.49 -5.46 8.51
N CYS A 154 13.17 -4.43 9.29
CA CYS A 154 14.05 -3.31 9.62
C CYS A 154 14.53 -3.45 11.07
N ARG A 155 15.81 -3.18 11.34
CA ARG A 155 16.32 -3.19 12.72
C ARG A 155 17.43 -2.18 12.97
N THR A 156 17.61 -1.80 14.23
CA THR A 156 18.79 -1.04 14.66
C THR A 156 20.02 -1.94 14.78
N ALA A 157 21.20 -1.33 14.83
CA ALA A 157 22.40 -2.00 15.32
C ALA A 157 22.20 -2.53 16.75
N LYS A 158 22.92 -3.60 17.10
CA LYS A 158 22.91 -4.13 18.46
C LYS A 158 23.63 -3.14 19.38
N ASN A 159 23.04 -2.87 20.55
CA ASN A 159 23.72 -2.14 21.61
C ASN A 159 24.82 -3.01 22.27
N ARG A 160 25.59 -2.45 23.20
CA ARG A 160 26.66 -3.16 23.92
C ARG A 160 26.20 -4.41 24.68
N ARG A 161 24.90 -4.51 25.00
CA ARG A 161 24.27 -5.66 25.69
C ARG A 161 23.61 -6.63 24.70
N GLY A 162 23.78 -6.43 23.39
CA GLY A 162 23.24 -7.29 22.33
C GLY A 162 21.78 -7.00 21.92
N GLY A 163 21.10 -6.06 22.57
CA GLY A 163 19.71 -5.71 22.28
C GLY A 163 19.56 -4.79 21.06
N TYR A 164 18.45 -4.91 20.34
CA TYR A 164 18.10 -4.09 19.17
C TYR A 164 16.58 -3.90 19.09
N LYS A 165 16.13 -2.88 18.35
CA LYS A 165 14.71 -2.73 17.97
C LYS A 165 14.50 -3.27 16.56
N SER A 166 13.32 -3.85 16.32
CA SER A 166 12.96 -4.49 15.04
C SER A 166 11.53 -4.14 14.66
N TRP A 167 11.29 -4.01 13.36
CA TRP A 167 9.98 -3.72 12.76
C TRP A 167 9.81 -4.51 11.47
N THR A 168 8.58 -4.88 11.13
CA THR A 168 8.24 -5.52 9.86
C THR A 168 7.37 -4.59 9.03
N HIS A 169 7.70 -4.49 7.75
CA HIS A 169 7.02 -3.67 6.75
C HIS A 169 6.78 -4.52 5.50
N ALA A 170 5.84 -4.13 4.66
CA ALA A 170 5.78 -4.70 3.33
C ALA A 170 6.96 -4.17 2.50
N ALA A 171 7.59 -5.03 1.70
CA ALA A 171 8.63 -4.59 0.78
C ALA A 171 8.00 -3.80 -0.37
N ILE A 172 8.59 -2.65 -0.70
CA ILE A 172 8.18 -1.84 -1.84
C ILE A 172 8.36 -2.60 -3.17
N ASP A 173 7.49 -2.32 -4.12
CA ASP A 173 7.50 -2.98 -5.42
C ASP A 173 8.85 -2.79 -6.15
N GLY A 174 9.41 -3.88 -6.67
CA GLY A 174 10.71 -3.90 -7.35
C GLY A 174 11.91 -4.31 -6.47
N VAL A 175 11.74 -4.50 -5.16
CA VAL A 175 12.78 -5.05 -4.28
C VAL A 175 13.08 -6.51 -4.69
N PRO A 176 14.35 -6.92 -4.85
CA PRO A 176 14.66 -8.32 -5.15
C PRO A 176 14.23 -9.24 -4.01
N CYS A 177 13.57 -10.35 -4.34
CA CYS A 177 13.02 -11.28 -3.35
C CYS A 177 13.58 -12.71 -3.47
N ASP A 178 14.44 -12.97 -4.48
CA ASP A 178 15.03 -14.29 -4.72
C ASP A 178 16.53 -14.12 -5.04
N ASN A 179 17.38 -14.68 -4.18
CA ASN A 179 18.84 -14.62 -4.34
C ASN A 179 19.33 -15.47 -5.51
N LYS A 180 18.58 -16.50 -5.91
CA LYS A 180 18.93 -17.40 -7.02
C LYS A 180 18.43 -16.84 -8.35
N ASN A 181 17.29 -16.16 -8.34
CA ASN A 181 16.70 -15.57 -9.54
C ASN A 181 16.58 -14.04 -9.42
N ARG A 182 17.61 -13.34 -9.90
CA ARG A 182 17.67 -11.86 -9.90
C ARG A 182 16.55 -11.18 -10.67
N ARG A 183 15.77 -11.91 -11.49
CA ARG A 183 14.61 -11.38 -12.21
C ARG A 183 13.32 -11.42 -11.40
N LYS A 184 13.33 -11.98 -10.19
CA LYS A 184 12.17 -11.92 -9.29
C LYS A 184 12.26 -10.72 -8.38
N ALA A 185 11.15 -10.02 -8.25
CA ALA A 185 10.99 -8.89 -7.35
C ALA A 185 9.63 -8.91 -6.68
N CYS A 186 9.51 -8.17 -5.59
CA CYS A 186 8.24 -7.94 -4.92
C CYS A 186 7.31 -7.12 -5.80
N ILE A 187 6.08 -7.59 -5.96
CA ILE A 187 4.97 -6.90 -6.63
C ILE A 187 3.71 -7.18 -5.83
N ASN A 188 3.07 -6.13 -5.29
CA ASN A 188 1.87 -6.24 -4.44
C ASN A 188 2.02 -7.31 -3.35
N GLY A 189 3.16 -7.29 -2.64
CA GLY A 189 3.45 -8.25 -1.56
C GLY A 189 3.76 -9.68 -2.01
N ARG A 190 4.01 -9.93 -3.30
CA ARG A 190 4.36 -11.28 -3.80
C ARG A 190 5.66 -11.28 -4.59
N CYS A 191 6.48 -12.30 -4.36
CA CYS A 191 7.71 -12.51 -5.13
C CYS A 191 7.37 -13.02 -6.54
N THR A 192 7.52 -12.14 -7.53
CA THR A 192 7.02 -12.35 -8.90
C THR A 192 8.14 -12.20 -9.92
N LEU A 193 8.11 -13.01 -10.98
CA LEU A 193 9.05 -12.89 -12.11
C LEU A 193 8.72 -11.65 -12.95
N LEU A 194 9.69 -10.75 -13.12
CA LEU A 194 9.52 -9.56 -13.95
C LEU A 194 9.88 -9.81 -15.42
N LYS A 195 9.09 -9.20 -16.32
CA LYS A 195 9.33 -9.23 -17.77
C LYS A 195 10.59 -8.45 -18.15
N SER A 196 10.80 -7.29 -17.54
CA SER A 196 11.99 -6.45 -17.70
C SER A 196 12.57 -6.09 -16.34
N MET A 197 13.89 -5.90 -16.30
CA MET A 197 14.63 -5.51 -15.09
C MET A 197 15.39 -4.22 -15.39
N PRO A 198 14.83 -3.04 -15.08
CA PRO A 198 15.57 -1.79 -15.11
C PRO A 198 16.83 -1.86 -14.24
N GLU A 199 17.82 -1.03 -14.56
CA GLU A 199 19.00 -0.88 -13.71
C GLU A 199 18.61 -0.27 -12.36
N ARG A 200 19.23 -0.76 -11.28
CA ARG A 200 19.03 -0.20 -9.94
C ARG A 200 19.93 1.01 -9.77
N THR A 201 19.39 2.07 -9.18
CA THR A 201 20.16 3.31 -8.96
C THR A 201 20.94 3.30 -7.64
N TYR A 202 21.05 2.15 -6.98
CA TYR A 202 21.74 1.95 -5.71
C TYR A 202 22.52 0.63 -5.70
N ARG A 203 23.43 0.49 -4.72
CA ARG A 203 24.16 -0.74 -4.40
C ARG A 203 24.02 -1.05 -2.92
N GLU A 204 23.90 -2.33 -2.56
CA GLU A 204 23.75 -2.83 -1.17
C GLU A 204 24.58 -4.09 -0.91
#